data_AF-A0A7W6EBU9-F1
#
_entry.id   AF-A0A7W6EBU9-F1
#
_cell.length_a   1.000
_cell.length_b   1.000
_cell.length_c   1.000
_cell.angle_alpha   90.00
_cell.angle_beta   90.00
_cell.angle_gamma   90.00
#
_symmetry.space_group_name_H-M   'P 1'
#
loop_
_entity.id
_entity.type
_entity.pdbx_description
1 polymer ?
#
loop_
_entity_poly.entity_id
_entity_poly.type
_entity_poly.pdbx_seq_one_letter_code
_entity_poly.pdbx_strand_id
1 'polypeptide(L)'
;MPPEKLIRMANQIATFCQSNPDGARHTASVADHINSYWEPRMRSQLFAAYEGGETAGFHPLVLDAMTAIRRPKEPLEARTSIEGEGPAEPG
;
A
#
# COMPACT_ATOMS: atom_id res chain seq x y z
N MET A 1 -7.08 7.83 -7.63
CA MET A 1 -6.95 6.37 -7.84
C MET A 1 -8.07 5.70 -7.05
N PRO A 2 -8.76 4.68 -7.58
CA PRO A 2 -9.74 3.98 -6.76
C PRO A 2 -9.03 3.24 -5.61
N PRO A 3 -9.62 3.22 -4.39
CA PRO A 3 -8.99 2.67 -3.20
C PRO A 3 -8.55 1.21 -3.39
N GLU A 4 -9.40 0.39 -4.00
CA GLU A 4 -9.13 -0.97 -4.48
C GLU A 4 -7.80 -1.15 -5.25
N LYS A 5 -7.38 -0.16 -6.06
CA LYS A 5 -6.10 -0.24 -6.79
C LYS A 5 -4.90 0.00 -5.87
N LEU A 6 -5.02 0.91 -4.89
CA LEU A 6 -4.00 1.10 -3.86
C LEU A 6 -3.83 -0.18 -3.03
N ILE A 7 -4.94 -0.82 -2.68
CA ILE A 7 -4.94 -2.10 -1.95
C ILE A 7 -4.17 -3.17 -2.73
N ARG A 8 -4.45 -3.32 -4.04
CA ARG A 8 -3.73 -4.26 -4.90
C ARG A 8 -2.23 -3.98 -4.96
N MET A 9 -1.82 -2.72 -5.15
CA MET A 9 -0.39 -2.36 -5.16
C MET A 9 0.28 -2.65 -3.82
N ALA A 10 -0.36 -2.30 -2.70
CA ALA A 10 0.17 -2.58 -1.37
C ALA A 10 0.33 -4.09 -1.14
N ASN A 11 -0.63 -4.90 -1.61
CA ASN A 11 -0.54 -6.36 -1.56
C ASN A 11 0.62 -6.89 -2.41
N GLN A 12 0.87 -6.33 -3.60
CA GLN A 12 2.02 -6.71 -4.43
C GLN A 12 3.36 -6.43 -3.73
N ILE A 13 3.49 -5.28 -3.07
CA ILE A 13 4.68 -4.93 -2.27
C ILE A 13 4.86 -5.95 -1.13
N ALA A 14 3.77 -6.33 -0.45
CA ALA A 14 3.80 -7.32 0.62
C ALA A 14 4.22 -8.72 0.13
N THR A 15 3.70 -9.19 -1.00
CA THR A 15 4.10 -10.47 -1.62
C THR A 15 5.56 -10.45 -2.02
N PHE A 16 6.04 -9.34 -2.59
CA PHE A 16 7.45 -9.18 -2.93
C PHE A 16 8.35 -9.21 -1.69
N CYS A 17 7.98 -8.48 -0.62
CA CYS A 17 8.71 -8.51 0.64
C CYS A 17 8.69 -9.90 1.28
N GLN A 18 7.58 -10.63 1.21
CA GLN A 18 7.47 -12.01 1.73
C GLN A 18 8.36 -13.00 0.97
N SER A 19 8.56 -12.77 -0.33
CA SER A 19 9.36 -13.66 -1.18
C SER A 19 10.87 -13.40 -1.06
N ASN A 20 11.29 -12.31 -0.41
CA ASN A 20 12.69 -12.00 -0.17
C ASN A 20 13.11 -12.48 1.23
N PRO A 21 13.92 -13.55 1.35
CA PRO A 21 14.28 -14.17 2.63
C PRO A 21 15.40 -13.45 3.40
N ASP A 22 15.93 -12.33 2.88
CA ASP A 22 16.95 -11.52 3.55
C ASP A 22 16.28 -10.71 4.67
N GLY A 23 16.07 -11.41 5.79
CA GLY A 23 15.16 -11.04 6.85
C GLY A 23 15.53 -9.76 7.58
N ALA A 24 14.56 -8.86 7.72
CA ALA A 24 14.12 -8.34 9.01
C ALA A 24 12.91 -7.42 8.81
N ARG A 25 11.74 -7.86 9.30
CA ARG A 25 10.45 -7.15 9.31
C ARG A 25 9.88 -6.84 7.92
N HIS A 26 9.31 -7.86 7.27
CA HIS A 26 8.47 -7.70 6.06
C HIS A 26 7.48 -6.53 6.19
N THR A 27 6.85 -6.40 7.37
CA THR A 27 5.99 -5.26 7.72
C THR A 27 6.69 -3.91 7.61
N ALA A 28 7.88 -3.77 8.20
CA ALA A 28 8.62 -2.51 8.21
C ALA A 28 9.12 -2.17 6.80
N SER A 29 9.57 -3.16 6.03
CA SER A 29 9.95 -2.97 4.62
C SER A 29 8.77 -2.50 3.76
N VAL A 30 7.58 -3.08 3.96
CA VAL A 30 6.35 -2.63 3.27
C VAL A 30 6.03 -1.18 3.65
N ALA A 31 6.04 -0.85 4.94
CA ALA A 31 5.77 0.50 5.41
C ALA A 31 6.81 1.51 4.90
N ASP A 32 8.10 1.16 4.92
CA ASP A 32 9.18 1.99 4.41
C ASP A 32 9.03 2.25 2.90
N HIS A 33 8.77 1.20 2.12
CA HIS A 33 8.54 1.33 0.68
C HIS A 33 7.34 2.23 0.39
N ILE A 34 6.24 2.07 1.12
CA ILE A 34 5.08 2.95 0.98
C ILE A 34 5.45 4.39 1.38
N ASN A 35 6.17 4.62 2.47
CA ASN A 35 6.57 5.97 2.86
C ASN A 35 7.54 6.65 1.88
N SER A 36 8.42 5.88 1.25
CA SER A 36 9.47 6.36 0.34
C SER A 36 8.95 6.60 -1.08
N TYR A 37 8.09 5.71 -1.59
CA TYR A 37 7.59 5.77 -2.96
C TYR A 37 6.19 6.36 -3.08
N TRP A 38 5.38 6.34 -2.01
CA TRP A 38 4.02 6.85 -2.09
C TRP A 38 3.92 8.29 -1.62
N GLU A 39 3.23 9.08 -2.44
CA GLU A 39 2.90 10.44 -2.10
C GLU A 39 1.94 10.51 -0.89
N PRO A 40 1.94 11.62 -0.13
CA PRO A 40 1.02 11.82 0.99
C PRO A 40 -0.45 11.57 0.60
N ARG A 41 -0.88 11.94 -0.61
CA ARG A 41 -2.24 11.69 -1.10
C ARG A 41 -2.60 10.20 -1.20
N MET A 42 -1.66 9.35 -1.61
CA MET A 42 -1.89 7.91 -1.75
C MET A 42 -2.00 7.24 -0.37
N ARG A 43 -1.13 7.64 0.57
CA ARG A 43 -1.20 7.18 1.96
C ARG A 43 -2.53 7.55 2.61
N SER A 44 -3.01 8.77 2.40
CA SER A 44 -4.31 9.21 2.93
C SER A 44 -5.47 8.36 2.39
N GLN A 45 -5.47 8.04 1.08
CA GLN A 45 -6.50 7.20 0.48
C GLN A 45 -6.42 5.74 0.97
N LEU A 46 -5.22 5.22 1.21
CA LEU A 46 -5.02 3.89 1.78
C LEU A 46 -5.61 3.81 3.20
N PHE A 47 -5.37 4.83 4.03
CA PHE A 47 -5.97 4.93 5.36
C PHE A 47 -7.48 5.09 5.30
N ALA A 48 -8.01 5.89 4.35
CA ALA A 48 -9.45 6.05 4.18
C ALA A 48 -10.13 4.73 3.81
N ALA A 49 -9.51 3.88 2.98
CA ALA A 49 -10.02 2.55 2.65
C ALA A 49 -9.98 1.61 3.87
N TYR A 50 -8.89 1.66 4.64
CA TYR A 50 -8.75 0.90 5.88
C TYR A 50 -9.81 1.29 6.92
N GLU A 51 -10.02 2.58 7.15
CA GLU A 51 -11.03 3.09 8.07
C GLU A 51 -12.46 2.93 7.51
N GLY A 52 -12.61 2.89 6.19
CA GLY A 52 -13.86 2.60 5.48
C GLY A 52 -14.30 1.13 5.52
N GLY A 53 -13.47 0.23 6.08
CA GLY A 53 -13.80 -1.18 6.25
C GLY A 53 -13.41 -2.07 5.07
N GLU A 54 -12.61 -1.60 4.11
CA GLU A 54 -12.08 -2.41 3.00
C GLU A 54 -10.95 -3.37 3.43
N THR A 55 -10.80 -3.64 4.73
CA THR A 55 -9.73 -4.48 5.30
C THR A 55 -9.70 -5.91 4.77
N ALA A 56 -10.82 -6.42 4.25
CA ALA A 56 -10.92 -7.74 3.64
C ALA A 56 -10.08 -7.90 2.35
N GLY A 57 -9.78 -6.80 1.65
CA GLY A 57 -8.93 -6.81 0.47
C GLY A 57 -7.43 -6.69 0.77
N PHE A 58 -7.05 -6.37 2.01
CA PHE A 58 -5.66 -6.12 2.37
C PHE A 58 -4.95 -7.41 2.80
N HIS A 59 -3.70 -7.54 2.38
CA HIS A 59 -2.82 -8.58 2.86
C HIS A 59 -2.47 -8.34 4.34
N PRO A 60 -2.36 -9.39 5.19
CA PRO A 60 -2.07 -9.24 6.62
C PRO A 60 -0.78 -8.45 6.90
N LEU A 61 0.24 -8.59 6.05
CA LEU A 61 1.46 -7.77 6.15
C LEU A 61 1.22 -6.28 5.91
N VAL A 62 0.27 -5.93 5.02
CA VAL A 62 -0.09 -4.53 4.77
C VAL A 62 -0.86 -3.97 5.96
N LEU A 63 -1.79 -4.75 6.53
CA LEU A 63 -2.52 -4.37 7.74
C LEU A 63 -1.58 -4.11 8.92
N ASP A 64 -0.58 -4.97 9.11
CA ASP A 64 0.45 -4.77 10.13
C ASP A 64 1.30 -3.51 9.80
N ALA A 65 1.58 -3.28 8.52
CA ALA A 65 2.38 -2.14 8.05
C ALA A 65 1.65 -0.80 8.18
N MET A 66 0.32 -0.78 8.17
CA MET A 66 -0.48 0.42 8.42
C MET A 66 -0.10 1.13 9.72
N THR A 67 0.32 0.37 10.74
CA THR A 67 0.76 0.93 12.03
C THR A 67 2.08 1.70 11.91
N ALA A 68 2.91 1.38 10.92
CA ALA A 68 4.21 1.99 10.66
C ALA A 68 4.19 3.02 9.52
N ILE A 69 3.13 3.05 8.69
CA ILE A 69 2.97 4.05 7.64
C ILE A 69 2.66 5.41 8.28
N ARG A 70 3.38 6.47 7.88
CA ARG A 70 3.15 7.81 8.40
C ARG A 70 1.85 8.39 7.84
N ARG A 71 0.91 8.71 8.73
CA ARG A 71 -0.35 9.40 8.39
C ARG A 71 -0.06 10.83 7.91
N PRO A 72 -0.45 11.19 6.67
CA PRO A 72 -0.34 12.56 6.17
C PRO A 72 -1.40 13.45 6.84
N LYS A 73 -1.06 14.73 7.07
CA LYS A 73 -1.88 15.66 7.87
C LYS A 73 -2.92 16.44 7.06
N GLU A 74 -2.92 16.32 5.73
CA GLU A 74 -3.83 17.06 4.84
C GLU A 74 -4.67 16.13 3.96
N PRO A 75 -6.01 16.14 4.11
CA PRO A 75 -6.92 15.41 3.24
C PRO A 75 -7.05 16.20 1.93
N LEU A 76 -6.16 15.94 0.98
CA LEU A 76 -6.13 16.71 -0.26
C LEU A 76 -7.00 16.05 -1.33
N GLU A 77 -8.04 16.79 -1.69
CA GLU A 77 -9.07 16.49 -2.67
C GLU A 77 -8.50 15.95 -4.01
N ALA A 78 -9.10 14.82 -4.44
CA ALA A 78 -9.52 14.54 -5.81
C ALA A 78 -8.53 13.94 -6.85
N ARG A 79 -9.07 12.96 -7.60
CA ARG A 79 -8.86 12.56 -9.03
C ARG A 79 -7.42 12.53 -9.57
N THR A 80 -6.88 11.33 -9.70
CA THR A 80 -5.80 11.06 -10.66
C THR A 80 -6.05 9.68 -11.28
N SER A 81 -6.32 9.72 -12.58
CA SER A 81 -6.23 8.59 -13.51
C SER A 81 -4.77 8.19 -13.60
N ILE A 82 -4.47 6.95 -13.22
CA ILE A 82 -3.33 6.24 -13.79
C ILE A 82 -3.88 5.01 -14.50
N GLU A 83 -4.00 5.13 -15.82
CA GLU A 83 -3.99 3.99 -16.74
C GLU A 83 -2.73 3.19 -16.37
N GLY A 84 -2.84 1.95 -15.89
CA GLY A 84 -3.28 0.87 -16.75
C GLY A 84 -2.08 0.12 -17.33
N GLU A 85 -0.89 0.21 -16.73
CA GLU A 85 0.23 -0.65 -17.08
C GLU A 85 0.88 -1.19 -15.81
N GLY A 86 0.83 -2.51 -15.65
CA GLY A 86 1.61 -3.26 -14.68
C GLY A 86 2.05 -4.54 -15.38
N PRO A 87 3.34 -4.71 -15.71
CA PRO A 87 3.79 -5.95 -16.32
C PRO A 87 4.19 -6.98 -15.25
N ALA A 88 4.05 -8.24 -15.68
CA ALA A 88 4.83 -9.42 -15.30
C ALA A 88 4.53 -10.11 -13.96
N GLU A 89 3.67 -11.13 -14.06
CA GLU A 89 3.82 -12.38 -13.31
C GLU A 89 5.10 -13.11 -13.79
N PRO A 90 5.99 -13.60 -12.92
CA PRO A 90 6.92 -14.65 -13.30
C PRO A 90 6.28 -16.02 -13.02
N GLY A 91 6.13 -16.81 -14.08
CA GLY A 91 5.87 -18.25 -14.02
C GLY A 91 7.15 -19.07 -13.88
#